data_AF-A0A4Q5WXH4-F1
#
_entry.id   AF-A0A4Q5WXH4-F1
#
_cell.length_a   1.000
_cell.length_b   1.000
_cell.length_c   1.000
_cell.angle_alpha   90.00
_cell.angle_beta   90.00
_cell.angle_gamma   90.00
#
_symmetry.space_group_name_H-M   'P 1'
#
loop_
_entity.id
_entity.type
_entity.pdbx_description
1 polymer ?
#
loop_
_entity_poly.entity_id
_entity_poly.type
_entity_poly.pdbx_seq_one_letter_code
_entity_poly.pdbx_strand_id
1 'polypeptide(L)'
;MARIIELKLPKALAAALRIPRNDGRRQQLRVLKKLLRKARFTEFGQKYRFDEILHSKHIGKEFQAAVPVHDYSAIYEQWWKKTLDGVPDVTWPGKIKYYALSSGTSDAASKYIPVTKEMLRSNRVNYLRQWISLMSYEHLPRNAVTKGFLMLGGATDLQKGAAGWYAGDLSG
;
A
#
# COMPACT_ATOMS: atom_id res chain seq x y z
N MET A 1 2.44 6.77 9.15
CA MET A 1 1.69 5.63 9.72
C MET A 1 0.20 5.91 9.61
N ALA A 2 -0.64 4.89 9.42
CA ALA A 2 -2.06 5.02 9.74
C ALA A 2 -2.19 5.12 11.27
N ARG A 3 -2.90 6.13 11.78
CA ARG A 3 -3.14 6.28 13.23
C ARG A 3 -4.21 5.29 13.66
N ILE A 4 -4.09 4.64 14.80
CA ILE A 4 -5.10 3.64 15.23
C ILE A 4 -6.47 4.30 15.46
N ILE A 5 -6.46 5.57 15.88
CA ILE A 5 -7.65 6.35 16.17
C ILE A 5 -7.68 7.58 15.24
N GLU A 6 -8.67 7.66 14.36
CA GLU A 6 -9.11 8.93 13.77
C GLU A 6 -10.32 9.40 14.59
N LEU A 7 -10.09 10.29 15.55
CA LEU A 7 -11.16 10.95 16.29
C LEU A 7 -11.99 11.79 15.32
N LYS A 8 -13.18 11.29 14.97
CA LYS A 8 -14.21 12.10 14.29
C LYS A 8 -14.80 13.05 15.33
N LEU A 9 -14.35 14.30 15.32
CA LEU A 9 -14.94 15.35 16.14
C LEU A 9 -16.39 15.61 15.71
N PRO A 10 -17.31 15.87 16.66
CA PRO A 10 -18.65 16.34 16.34
C PRO A 10 -18.61 17.58 15.44
N LYS A 11 -19.56 17.71 14.51
CA LYS A 11 -19.57 18.79 13.51
C LYS A 11 -19.46 20.19 14.15
N ALA A 12 -20.12 20.40 15.28
CA ALA A 12 -20.08 21.66 16.04
C ALA A 12 -18.66 21.97 16.59
N LEU A 13 -18.01 20.96 17.18
CA LEU A 13 -16.63 21.08 17.69
C LEU A 13 -15.62 21.28 16.56
N ALA A 14 -15.77 20.57 15.44
CA ALA A 14 -14.91 20.76 14.27
C ALA A 14 -15.08 22.17 13.66
N ALA A 15 -16.31 22.69 13.60
CA ALA A 15 -16.58 24.04 13.12
C ALA A 15 -16.01 25.12 14.06
N ALA A 16 -16.21 24.97 15.37
CA ALA A 16 -15.67 25.88 16.39
C ALA A 16 -14.13 25.94 16.35
N LEU A 17 -13.47 24.81 16.14
CA LEU A 17 -12.00 24.70 16.02
C LEU A 17 -11.47 24.99 14.61
N ARG A 18 -12.33 25.41 13.66
CA ARG A 18 -11.98 25.61 12.24
C ARG A 18 -11.29 24.40 11.60
N ILE A 19 -11.57 23.21 12.10
CA ILE A 19 -11.01 21.96 11.59
C ILE A 19 -11.72 21.66 10.26
N PRO A 20 -10.99 21.66 9.14
CA PRO A 20 -11.61 21.50 7.84
C PRO A 20 -12.23 20.12 7.69
N ARG A 21 -13.42 20.07 7.09
CA ARG A 21 -14.19 18.85 6.86
C ARG A 21 -13.35 17.75 6.20
N ASN A 22 -13.68 16.51 6.55
CA ASN A 22 -13.01 15.33 6.03
C ASN A 22 -13.38 15.13 4.56
N ASP A 23 -12.58 15.68 3.66
CA ASP A 23 -12.74 15.62 2.20
C ASP A 23 -11.87 14.50 1.62
N GLY A 24 -12.47 13.64 0.79
CA GLY A 24 -11.78 12.49 0.19
C GLY A 24 -10.60 12.89 -0.68
N ARG A 25 -10.74 13.98 -1.46
CA ARG A 25 -9.63 14.51 -2.28
C ARG A 25 -8.47 14.94 -1.41
N ARG A 26 -8.74 15.67 -0.33
CA ARG A 26 -7.72 16.08 0.65
C ARG A 26 -7.00 14.89 1.28
N GLN A 27 -7.72 13.82 1.62
CA GLN A 27 -7.11 12.60 2.15
C GLN A 27 -6.17 11.94 1.13
N GLN A 28 -6.63 11.78 -0.11
CA GLN A 28 -5.82 11.20 -1.20
C GLN A 28 -4.54 12.03 -1.45
N LEU A 29 -4.64 13.36 -1.47
CA LEU A 29 -3.46 14.23 -1.62
C LEU A 29 -2.47 14.08 -0.45
N ARG A 30 -2.97 13.91 0.79
CA ARG A 30 -2.10 13.63 1.95
C ARG A 30 -1.38 12.30 1.81
N VAL A 31 -2.07 11.27 1.32
CA VAL A 31 -1.48 9.95 1.04
C VAL A 31 -0.41 10.07 -0.05
N LEU A 32 -0.74 10.67 -1.19
CA LEU A 32 0.20 10.90 -2.28
C LEU A 32 1.47 11.63 -1.81
N LYS A 33 1.33 12.77 -1.13
CA LYS A 33 2.46 13.56 -0.60
C LYS A 33 3.36 12.72 0.31
N LYS A 34 2.78 11.84 1.12
CA LYS A 34 3.53 10.95 2.01
C LYS A 34 4.27 9.86 1.23
N LEU A 35 3.63 9.26 0.22
CA LEU A 35 4.26 8.26 -0.63
C LEU A 35 5.46 8.85 -1.39
N LEU A 36 5.28 10.01 -2.03
CA LEU A 36 6.35 10.72 -2.74
C LEU A 36 7.52 11.05 -1.81
N ARG A 37 7.25 11.61 -0.62
CA ARG A 37 8.30 11.93 0.37
C ARG A 37 9.10 10.71 0.82
N LYS A 38 8.45 9.55 0.90
CA LYS A 38 9.11 8.31 1.33
C LYS A 38 9.95 7.74 0.18
N ALA A 39 9.44 7.78 -1.05
CA ALA A 39 10.08 7.20 -2.22
C ALA A 39 11.02 8.15 -2.98
N ARG A 40 11.15 9.43 -2.59
CA ARG A 40 11.93 10.41 -3.36
C ARG A 40 13.38 10.03 -3.64
N PHE A 41 14.01 9.27 -2.74
CA PHE A 41 15.42 8.85 -2.88
C PHE A 41 15.59 7.50 -3.59
N THR A 42 14.49 6.87 -4.04
CA THR A 42 14.57 5.65 -4.83
C THR A 42 14.90 5.98 -6.29
N GLU A 43 15.38 5.01 -7.06
CA GLU A 43 15.66 5.18 -8.49
C GLU A 43 14.43 5.73 -9.24
N PHE A 44 13.24 5.19 -8.94
CA PHE A 44 11.96 5.66 -9.47
C PHE A 44 11.66 7.11 -9.07
N GLY A 45 11.87 7.46 -7.80
CA GLY A 45 11.61 8.82 -7.31
C GLY A 45 12.55 9.86 -7.90
N GLN A 46 13.82 9.50 -8.11
CA GLN A 46 14.79 10.35 -8.80
C GLN A 46 14.46 10.48 -10.29
N LYS A 47 14.14 9.38 -10.97
CA LYS A 47 13.77 9.37 -12.40
C LYS A 47 12.60 10.32 -12.69
N TYR A 48 11.59 10.32 -11.84
CA TYR A 48 10.39 11.14 -12.00
C TYR A 48 10.41 12.42 -11.13
N ARG A 49 11.57 12.81 -10.60
CA ARG A 49 11.79 14.09 -9.91
C ARG A 49 10.79 14.37 -8.79
N PHE A 50 10.59 13.39 -7.90
CA PHE A 50 9.60 13.48 -6.82
C PHE A 50 9.78 14.67 -5.89
N ASP A 51 11.02 15.15 -5.67
CA ASP A 51 11.25 16.37 -4.89
C ASP A 51 10.61 17.61 -5.54
N GLU A 52 10.67 17.76 -6.86
CA GLU A 52 10.05 18.88 -7.56
C GLU A 52 8.53 18.83 -7.52
N ILE A 53 7.97 17.64 -7.70
CA ILE A 53 6.54 17.38 -7.54
C ILE A 53 6.09 17.79 -6.12
N LEU A 54 6.90 17.51 -5.10
CA LEU A 54 6.62 17.88 -3.71
C LEU A 54 6.69 19.39 -3.42
N HIS A 55 7.45 20.14 -4.22
CA HIS A 55 7.54 21.60 -4.13
C HIS A 55 6.40 22.32 -4.88
N SER A 56 5.70 21.63 -5.77
CA SER A 56 4.58 22.23 -6.52
C SER A 56 3.36 22.55 -5.65
N LYS A 57 2.68 23.65 -6.00
CA LYS A 57 1.35 24.00 -5.46
C LYS A 57 0.28 22.98 -5.85
N HIS A 58 0.48 22.25 -6.95
CA HIS A 58 -0.47 21.29 -7.53
C HIS A 58 0.13 19.88 -7.65
N ILE A 59 0.68 19.35 -6.55
CA ILE A 59 1.30 18.01 -6.42
C ILE A 59 0.60 16.91 -7.24
N GLY A 60 -0.74 16.82 -7.17
CA GLY A 60 -1.49 15.79 -7.88
C GLY A 60 -1.41 15.91 -9.41
N LYS A 61 -1.47 17.14 -9.95
CA LYS A 61 -1.35 17.38 -11.39
C LYS A 61 0.07 17.14 -11.88
N GLU A 62 1.07 17.63 -11.14
CA GLU A 62 2.48 17.40 -11.47
C GLU A 62 2.82 15.91 -11.46
N PHE A 63 2.31 15.16 -10.48
CA PHE A 63 2.50 13.71 -10.44
C PHE A 63 1.91 13.02 -11.66
N GLN A 64 0.69 13.40 -12.06
CA GLN A 64 0.03 12.84 -13.25
C GLN A 64 0.78 13.18 -14.55
N ALA A 65 1.40 14.36 -14.62
CA ALA A 65 2.18 14.76 -15.78
C ALA A 65 3.56 14.09 -15.84
N ALA A 66 4.20 13.89 -14.68
CA ALA A 66 5.57 13.37 -14.60
C ALA A 66 5.63 11.83 -14.63
N VAL A 67 4.66 11.13 -14.03
CA VAL A 67 4.68 9.66 -13.89
C VAL A 67 3.69 9.04 -14.88
N PRO A 68 4.17 8.31 -15.90
CA PRO A 68 3.29 7.62 -16.83
C PRO A 68 2.55 6.48 -16.13
N VAL A 69 1.38 6.12 -16.66
CA VAL A 69 0.68 4.90 -16.25
C VAL A 69 1.47 3.71 -16.78
N HIS A 70 1.78 2.76 -15.89
CA HIS A 70 2.47 1.52 -16.25
C HIS A 70 1.50 0.34 -16.21
N ASP A 71 1.54 -0.52 -17.23
CA ASP A 71 1.05 -1.88 -17.10
C ASP A 71 2.06 -2.76 -16.35
N TYR A 72 1.71 -4.04 -16.13
CA TYR A 72 2.60 -4.95 -15.39
C TYR A 72 3.95 -5.14 -16.11
N SER A 73 3.93 -5.37 -17.41
CA SER A 73 5.15 -5.64 -18.19
C SER A 73 6.09 -4.44 -18.14
N ALA A 74 5.57 -3.23 -18.32
CA ALA A 74 6.35 -2.00 -18.27
C ALA A 74 6.94 -1.74 -16.89
N ILE A 75 6.16 -1.88 -15.80
CA ILE A 75 6.70 -1.66 -14.45
C ILE A 75 7.68 -2.76 -14.04
N TYR A 76 7.43 -3.99 -14.49
CA TYR A 76 8.32 -5.12 -14.24
C TYR A 76 9.66 -4.93 -14.94
N GLU A 77 9.63 -4.69 -16.25
CA GLU A 77 10.83 -4.58 -17.08
C GLU A 77 11.71 -3.39 -16.72
N GLN A 78 11.11 -2.26 -16.36
CA GLN A 78 11.86 -1.05 -16.03
C GLN A 78 12.34 -1.03 -14.57
N TRP A 79 11.59 -1.67 -13.67
CA TRP A 79 11.77 -1.48 -12.23
C TRP A 79 11.79 -2.78 -11.42
N TRP A 80 10.71 -3.54 -11.37
CA TRP A 80 10.59 -4.63 -10.39
C TRP A 80 11.54 -5.80 -10.65
N LYS A 81 11.99 -6.05 -11.89
CA LYS A 81 12.98 -7.11 -12.14
C LYS A 81 14.30 -6.84 -11.38
N LYS A 82 14.72 -5.57 -11.27
CA LYS A 82 15.92 -5.19 -10.51
C LYS A 82 15.82 -5.57 -9.04
N THR A 83 14.61 -5.52 -8.47
CA THR A 83 14.41 -5.91 -7.06
C THR A 83 14.51 -7.43 -6.87
N LEU A 84 14.24 -8.22 -7.92
CA LEU A 84 14.49 -9.67 -7.92
C LEU A 84 15.98 -9.99 -7.99
N ASP A 85 16.78 -9.14 -8.63
CA ASP A 85 18.25 -9.21 -8.60
C ASP A 85 18.83 -8.73 -7.25
N GLY A 86 17.96 -8.23 -6.36
CA GLY A 86 18.32 -7.80 -5.01
C GLY A 86 18.74 -6.35 -4.88
N VAL A 87 18.56 -5.54 -5.94
CA VAL A 87 18.83 -4.10 -5.92
C VAL A 87 17.86 -3.41 -4.95
N PRO A 88 18.36 -2.69 -3.93
CA PRO A 88 17.53 -1.93 -3.01
C PRO A 88 17.07 -0.60 -3.62
N ASP A 89 16.08 0.05 -2.99
CA ASP A 89 15.71 1.44 -3.28
C ASP A 89 15.33 1.71 -4.75
N VAL A 90 14.65 0.75 -5.41
CA VAL A 90 14.21 0.89 -6.82
C VAL A 90 12.92 1.70 -6.92
N THR A 91 11.77 1.12 -6.54
CA THR A 91 10.46 1.83 -6.51
C THR A 91 10.01 2.20 -5.11
N TRP A 92 10.59 1.55 -4.10
CA TRP A 92 10.31 1.79 -2.70
C TRP A 92 11.59 1.63 -1.88
N PRO A 93 11.76 2.37 -0.76
CA PRO A 93 12.99 2.28 0.01
C PRO A 93 13.25 0.89 0.61
N GLY A 94 14.51 0.49 0.60
CA GLY A 94 15.01 -0.79 1.10
C GLY A 94 14.92 -1.93 0.09
N LYS A 95 15.30 -3.12 0.54
CA LYS A 95 15.26 -4.36 -0.24
C LYS A 95 13.91 -5.06 -0.08
N ILE A 96 13.33 -5.52 -1.18
CA ILE A 96 12.11 -6.33 -1.17
C ILE A 96 12.46 -7.75 -0.75
N LYS A 97 11.78 -8.26 0.28
CA LYS A 97 12.01 -9.60 0.83
C LYS A 97 10.95 -10.61 0.41
N TYR A 98 9.74 -10.15 0.14
CA TYR A 98 8.59 -10.98 -0.16
C TYR A 98 7.95 -10.51 -1.46
N TYR A 99 7.52 -11.46 -2.27
CA TYR A 99 6.74 -11.23 -3.47
C TYR A 99 5.47 -12.06 -3.40
N ALA A 100 4.38 -11.45 -3.78
CA ALA A 100 3.15 -12.17 -4.06
C ALA A 100 3.17 -12.62 -5.52
N LEU A 101 2.90 -13.90 -5.75
CA LEU A 101 2.64 -14.44 -7.07
C LEU A 101 1.16 -14.23 -7.36
N SER A 102 0.87 -13.45 -8.39
CA SER A 102 -0.49 -13.36 -8.93
C SER A 102 -0.60 -14.30 -10.13
N SER A 103 -1.62 -15.15 -10.11
CA SER A 103 -2.07 -15.97 -11.23
C SER A 103 -2.64 -15.06 -12.32
N GLY A 104 -1.77 -14.44 -13.12
CA GLY A 104 -2.19 -13.81 -14.36
C GLY A 104 -2.81 -14.89 -15.24
N THR A 105 -4.09 -14.76 -15.58
CA THR A 105 -4.68 -15.59 -16.63
C THR A 105 -3.97 -15.28 -17.94
N SER A 106 -3.45 -16.35 -18.55
CA SER A 106 -2.72 -16.44 -19.82
C SER A 106 -1.24 -16.02 -19.78
N ASP A 107 -0.40 -16.98 -20.20
CA ASP A 107 1.06 -16.99 -20.36
C ASP A 107 1.92 -17.18 -19.10
N ALA A 108 2.00 -18.45 -18.67
CA ALA A 108 3.13 -19.23 -18.17
C ALA A 108 4.10 -18.69 -17.08
N ALA A 109 4.09 -17.41 -16.72
CA ALA A 109 4.96 -16.83 -15.71
C ALA A 109 4.15 -16.04 -14.68
N SER A 110 4.21 -16.49 -13.42
CA SER A 110 3.56 -15.82 -12.30
C SER A 110 4.05 -14.38 -12.15
N LYS A 111 3.12 -13.43 -11.99
CA LYS A 111 3.45 -12.02 -11.79
C LYS A 111 3.99 -11.82 -10.37
N TYR A 112 5.25 -11.41 -10.25
CA TYR A 112 5.89 -11.02 -8.99
C TYR A 112 5.46 -9.61 -8.59
N ILE A 113 4.69 -9.49 -7.51
CA ILE A 113 4.24 -8.21 -6.94
C ILE A 113 5.02 -7.96 -5.64
N PRO A 114 5.81 -6.87 -5.52
CA PRO A 114 6.57 -6.56 -4.31
C PRO A 114 5.70 -6.37 -3.07
N VAL A 115 6.00 -7.11 -2.00
CA VAL A 115 5.33 -7.01 -0.70
C VAL A 115 6.26 -6.30 0.28
N THR A 116 5.93 -5.06 0.63
CA THR A 116 6.74 -4.24 1.55
C THR A 116 6.29 -4.39 3.01
N LYS A 117 7.22 -4.18 3.94
CA LYS A 117 6.92 -4.19 5.39
C LYS A 117 5.91 -3.10 5.75
N GLU A 118 6.00 -1.93 5.12
CA GLU A 118 5.04 -0.84 5.30
C GLU A 118 3.64 -1.19 4.83
N MET A 119 3.50 -1.93 3.71
CA MET A 119 2.21 -2.41 3.24
C MET A 119 1.59 -3.37 4.27
N LEU A 120 2.33 -4.38 4.72
CA LEU A 120 1.87 -5.32 5.75
C LEU A 120 1.45 -4.61 7.05
N ARG A 121 2.24 -3.61 7.46
CA ARG A 121 1.90 -2.78 8.64
C ARG A 121 0.62 -1.98 8.40
N SER A 122 0.44 -1.40 7.22
CA SER A 122 -0.78 -0.65 6.87
C SER A 122 -2.01 -1.55 6.88
N ASN A 123 -1.90 -2.75 6.29
CA ASN A 123 -2.97 -3.74 6.25
C ASN A 123 -3.36 -4.19 7.66
N ARG A 124 -2.38 -4.47 8.54
CA ARG A 124 -2.65 -4.84 9.94
C ARG A 124 -3.42 -3.75 10.69
N VAL A 125 -3.05 -2.49 10.50
CA VAL A 125 -3.77 -1.36 11.14
C VAL A 125 -5.18 -1.22 10.57
N ASN A 126 -5.35 -1.36 9.26
CA ASN A 126 -6.68 -1.32 8.63
C ASN A 126 -7.57 -2.48 9.08
N TYR A 127 -7.02 -3.69 9.16
CA TYR A 127 -7.72 -4.86 9.70
C TYR A 127 -8.21 -4.57 11.13
N LEU A 128 -7.34 -4.08 12.01
CA LEU A 128 -7.74 -3.73 13.38
C LEU A 128 -8.83 -2.65 13.40
N ARG A 129 -8.74 -1.64 12.55
CA ARG A 129 -9.79 -0.60 12.41
C ARG A 129 -11.13 -1.18 11.96
N GLN A 130 -11.11 -2.06 10.95
CA GLN A 130 -12.32 -2.74 10.48
C GLN A 130 -12.91 -3.60 11.59
N TRP A 131 -12.07 -4.34 12.31
CA TRP A 131 -12.49 -5.19 13.41
C TRP A 131 -13.14 -4.37 14.54
N ILE A 132 -12.53 -3.26 14.95
CA ILE A 132 -13.13 -2.33 15.94
C ILE A 132 -14.44 -1.73 15.40
N SER A 133 -14.52 -1.42 14.10
CA SER A 133 -15.73 -0.85 13.52
C SER A 133 -16.92 -1.79 13.59
N LEU A 134 -16.71 -3.11 13.61
CA LEU A 134 -17.78 -4.10 13.83
C LEU A 134 -18.55 -3.80 15.13
N MET A 135 -17.87 -3.31 16.18
CA MET A 135 -18.51 -2.96 17.46
C MET A 135 -19.54 -1.82 17.37
N SER A 136 -19.51 -1.03 16.29
CA SER A 136 -20.48 0.04 16.04
C SER A 136 -21.73 -0.41 15.26
N TYR A 137 -21.81 -1.67 14.81
CA TYR A 137 -22.98 -2.18 14.11
C TYR A 137 -24.07 -2.58 15.11
N GLU A 138 -25.24 -1.96 14.98
CA GLU A 138 -26.39 -2.18 15.87
C GLU A 138 -26.92 -3.62 15.82
N HIS A 139 -26.89 -4.25 14.63
CA HIS A 139 -27.41 -5.60 14.41
C HIS A 139 -26.33 -6.69 14.43
N LEU A 140 -25.14 -6.41 14.96
CA LEU A 140 -24.08 -7.42 15.04
C LEU A 140 -24.40 -8.45 16.15
N PRO A 141 -24.62 -9.74 15.82
CA PRO A 141 -24.76 -10.77 16.83
C PRO A 141 -23.41 -10.95 17.55
N ARG A 142 -23.27 -10.34 18.73
CA ARG A 142 -22.02 -10.34 19.52
C ARG A 142 -21.48 -11.75 19.77
N ASN A 143 -22.39 -12.71 19.96
CA ASN A 143 -22.07 -14.12 20.16
C ASN A 143 -21.43 -14.80 18.94
N ALA A 144 -21.61 -14.26 17.72
CA ALA A 144 -20.98 -14.79 16.52
C ALA A 144 -19.53 -14.32 16.39
N VAL A 145 -19.22 -13.10 16.83
CA VAL A 145 -17.87 -12.51 16.75
C VAL A 145 -16.90 -13.11 17.77
N THR A 146 -17.43 -13.65 18.88
CA THR A 146 -16.64 -14.31 19.92
C THR A 146 -16.38 -15.79 19.65
N LYS A 147 -16.95 -16.37 18.58
CA LYS A 147 -16.70 -17.77 18.21
C LYS A 147 -15.40 -17.92 17.43
N GLY A 148 -14.86 -19.15 17.41
CA GLY A 148 -13.71 -19.48 16.59
C GLY A 148 -14.01 -19.30 15.10
N PHE A 149 -13.04 -18.76 14.37
CA PHE A 149 -13.11 -18.62 12.91
C PHE A 149 -12.23 -19.70 12.28
N LEU A 150 -12.79 -20.46 11.34
CA LEU A 150 -12.00 -21.29 10.44
C LEU A 150 -11.53 -20.40 9.28
N MET A 151 -10.22 -20.22 9.16
CA MET A 151 -9.59 -19.56 8.02
C MET A 151 -8.92 -20.62 7.17
N LEU A 152 -9.38 -20.78 5.93
CA LEU A 152 -8.74 -21.66 4.95
C LEU A 152 -7.71 -20.81 4.19
N GLY A 153 -6.44 -20.90 4.60
CA GLY A 153 -5.36 -20.20 3.93
C GLY A 153 -4.86 -20.97 2.71
N GLY A 154 -4.28 -20.24 1.76
CA GLY A 154 -3.58 -20.79 0.60
C GLY A 154 -2.34 -21.62 0.93
N ALA A 155 -1.85 -22.35 -0.07
CA ALA A 155 -0.60 -23.10 0.04
C ALA A 155 0.57 -22.14 0.34
N THR A 156 1.25 -22.35 1.48
CA THR A 156 2.36 -21.50 1.95
C THR A 156 3.72 -22.00 1.45
N ASP A 157 3.78 -22.60 0.26
CA ASP A 157 5.05 -23.03 -0.29
C ASP A 157 5.79 -21.82 -0.88
N LEU A 158 6.79 -21.35 -0.13
CA LEU A 158 7.55 -20.16 -0.50
C LEU A 158 8.77 -20.54 -1.34
N GLN A 159 8.77 -20.10 -2.60
CA GLN A 159 9.92 -20.20 -3.49
C GLN A 159 10.99 -19.18 -3.08
N LYS A 160 12.24 -19.63 -2.93
CA LYS A 160 13.37 -18.76 -2.60
C LYS A 160 14.11 -18.34 -3.87
N GLY A 161 14.23 -17.04 -4.09
CA GLY A 161 15.01 -16.48 -5.19
C GLY A 161 16.50 -16.36 -4.90
N ALA A 162 17.31 -16.23 -5.95
CA ALA A 162 18.77 -16.15 -5.86
C ALA A 162 19.27 -15.01 -4.97
N ALA A 163 18.59 -13.85 -4.98
CA ALA A 163 18.94 -12.71 -4.15
C ALA A 163 18.41 -12.79 -2.70
N GLY A 164 17.89 -13.94 -2.26
CA GLY A 164 17.44 -14.18 -0.89
C GLY A 164 16.06 -13.60 -0.55
N TRP A 165 15.22 -13.38 -1.56
CA TRP A 165 13.80 -13.07 -1.38
C TRP A 165 12.94 -14.35 -1.45
N TYR A 166 11.70 -14.24 -0.99
CA TYR A 166 10.71 -15.31 -1.01
C TYR A 166 9.50 -14.89 -1.86
N ALA A 167 8.94 -15.82 -2.63
CA ALA A 167 7.71 -15.60 -3.37
C ALA A 167 6.72 -16.72 -3.06
N GLY A 168 5.44 -16.37 -2.93
CA GLY A 168 4.37 -17.32 -2.69
C GLY A 168 3.06 -16.84 -3.27
N ASP A 169 2.13 -17.76 -3.48
CA ASP A 169 0.79 -17.42 -3.93
C ASP A 169 0.01 -16.64 -2.86
N LEU A 170 -0.80 -15.68 -3.30
CA LEU A 170 -1.76 -14.96 -2.47
C LEU A 170 -3.16 -15.63 -2.49
N SER A 171 -3.36 -16.70 -3.26
CA SER A 171 -4.64 -17.40 -3.36
C SER A 171 -4.98 -18.13 -2.04
N GLY A 172 -5.86 -17.54 -1.24
CA GLY A 172 -6.36 -18.05 0.04
C GLY A 172 -7.47 -17.17 0.58
#